data_AF-A0A3D0RGV0-F1
#
_entry.id   AF-A0A3D0RGV0-F1
#
_cell.length_a   1.000
_cell.length_b   1.000
_cell.length_c   1.000
_cell.angle_alpha   90.00
_cell.angle_beta   90.00
_cell.angle_gamma   90.00
#
_symmetry.space_group_name_H-M   'P 1'
#
loop_
_entity.id
_entity.type
_entity.pdbx_description
1 polymer ?
#
loop_
_entity_poly.entity_id
_entity_poly.type
_entity_poly.pdbx_seq_one_letter_code
_entity_poly.pdbx_strand_id
1 'polypeptide(L)'
;TDSGPTQPNSVKPDYIENLFTIMRVVSTPEVVEHYENKWNACDIRYGDLKKQLAEDIIKVTSPIRERILEIEKDDAYLRKVTREGAEKARESASKTIAAVREIVGFKKF
;
A
#
# COMPACT_ATOMS: atom_id res chain seq x y z
N THR A 1 25.12 -10.94 -0.21
CA THR A 1 24.89 -12.38 -0.26
C THR A 1 23.49 -12.61 -0.77
N ASP A 2 23.28 -12.39 -2.07
CA ASP A 2 22.08 -12.78 -2.80
C ASP A 2 22.64 -13.43 -4.07
N SER A 3 22.52 -14.74 -4.21
CA SER A 3 23.07 -15.45 -5.36
C SER A 3 22.26 -15.07 -6.61
N GLY A 4 22.94 -14.66 -7.67
CA GLY A 4 22.31 -14.48 -8.98
C GLY A 4 21.90 -15.82 -9.59
N PRO A 5 21.02 -15.83 -10.60
CA PRO A 5 20.70 -17.06 -11.31
C PRO A 5 21.96 -17.58 -12.02
N THR A 6 22.22 -18.88 -11.89
CA THR A 6 23.37 -19.55 -12.52
C THR A 6 23.03 -20.13 -13.89
N GLN A 7 21.74 -20.19 -14.23
CA GLN A 7 21.24 -20.64 -15.52
C GLN A 7 20.22 -19.64 -16.08
N PRO A 8 20.21 -19.40 -17.40
CA PRO A 8 19.21 -18.55 -18.00
C PRO A 8 17.78 -19.02 -17.70
N ASN A 9 16.86 -18.08 -17.49
CA ASN A 9 15.45 -18.34 -17.15
C ASN A 9 15.25 -19.23 -15.90
N SER A 10 16.17 -19.18 -14.94
CA SER A 10 16.00 -19.86 -13.66
C SER A 10 14.75 -19.36 -12.93
N VAL A 11 14.05 -20.26 -12.25
CA VAL A 11 12.94 -19.87 -11.36
C VAL A 11 13.49 -18.96 -10.25
N LYS A 12 12.80 -17.84 -9.99
CA LYS A 12 13.16 -16.92 -8.91
C LYS A 12 12.86 -17.58 -7.55
N PRO A 13 13.83 -17.64 -6.63
CA PRO A 13 13.52 -17.95 -5.23
C PRO A 13 12.60 -16.89 -4.63
N ASP A 14 11.83 -17.26 -3.61
CA ASP A 14 10.81 -16.40 -2.99
C ASP A 14 11.34 -15.01 -2.60
N TYR A 15 12.54 -14.93 -2.02
CA TYR A 15 13.11 -13.66 -1.58
C TYR A 15 13.47 -12.73 -2.75
N ILE A 16 13.77 -13.28 -3.93
CA ILE A 16 13.95 -12.50 -5.16
C ILE A 16 12.59 -12.13 -5.75
N GLU A 17 11.65 -13.08 -5.82
CA GLU A 17 10.30 -12.83 -6.33
C GLU A 17 9.59 -11.71 -5.54
N ASN A 18 9.84 -11.62 -4.24
CA ASN A 18 9.37 -10.51 -3.41
C ASN A 18 9.86 -9.14 -3.90
N LEU A 19 11.13 -9.03 -4.33
CA LEU A 19 11.66 -7.78 -4.88
C LEU A 19 10.97 -7.42 -6.20
N PHE A 20 10.76 -8.41 -7.08
CA PHE A 20 10.02 -8.21 -8.33
C PHE A 20 8.54 -7.90 -8.09
N THR A 21 7.94 -8.47 -7.04
CA THR A 21 6.58 -8.16 -6.62
C THR A 21 6.44 -6.71 -6.21
N ILE A 22 7.35 -6.21 -5.38
CA ILE A 22 7.35 -4.79 -4.99
C ILE A 22 7.60 -3.92 -6.23
N MET A 23 8.57 -4.29 -7.07
CA MET A 23 8.88 -3.56 -8.31
C MET A 23 7.66 -3.44 -9.24
N ARG A 24 6.86 -4.49 -9.41
CA ARG A 24 5.62 -4.44 -10.21
C ARG A 24 4.56 -3.47 -9.67
N VAL A 25 4.61 -3.16 -8.38
CA VAL A 25 3.66 -2.22 -7.75
C VAL A 25 4.15 -0.78 -7.85
N VAL A 26 5.47 -0.54 -7.79
CA VAL A 26 6.03 0.81 -7.63
C VAL A 26 6.75 1.36 -8.87
N SER A 27 7.21 0.48 -9.77
CA SER A 27 7.97 0.82 -10.97
C SER A 27 7.09 0.74 -12.22
N THR A 28 7.57 1.30 -13.33
CA THR A 28 6.89 1.18 -14.62
C THR A 28 7.07 -0.23 -15.21
N PRO A 29 6.18 -0.67 -16.13
CA PRO A 29 6.31 -1.98 -16.78
C PRO A 29 7.67 -2.19 -17.46
N GLU A 30 8.24 -1.14 -18.05
CA GLU A 30 9.54 -1.19 -18.75
C GLU A 30 10.70 -1.48 -17.79
N VAL A 31 10.64 -0.94 -16.57
CA VAL A 31 11.65 -1.21 -15.54
C VAL A 31 11.56 -2.66 -15.09
N VAL A 32 10.34 -3.17 -14.87
CA VAL A 32 10.11 -4.57 -14.51
C VAL A 32 10.66 -5.48 -15.60
N GLU A 33 10.30 -5.23 -16.86
CA GLU A 33 10.75 -6.01 -18.01
C GLU A 33 12.28 -6.00 -18.16
N HIS A 34 12.91 -4.85 -17.96
CA HIS A 34 14.37 -4.73 -17.98
C HIS A 34 15.05 -5.65 -16.96
N TYR A 35 14.57 -5.67 -15.71
CA TYR A 35 15.16 -6.54 -14.68
C TYR A 35 14.77 -8.01 -14.83
N GLU A 36 13.59 -8.31 -15.40
CA GLU A 36 13.20 -9.66 -15.79
C GLU A 36 14.15 -10.22 -16.85
N ASN A 37 14.45 -9.41 -17.88
CA ASN A 37 15.41 -9.76 -18.92
C ASN A 37 16.82 -9.96 -18.35
N LYS A 38 17.27 -9.08 -17.44
CA LYS A 38 18.57 -9.24 -16.76
C LYS A 38 18.65 -10.48 -15.88
N TRP A 39 17.57 -10.82 -15.18
CA TRP A 39 17.48 -12.07 -14.42
C TRP A 39 17.59 -13.27 -15.36
N ASN A 40 16.79 -13.30 -16.42
CA ASN A 40 16.76 -14.38 -17.39
C ASN A 40 18.09 -14.54 -18.14
N ALA A 41 18.87 -13.47 -18.29
CA ALA A 41 20.19 -13.48 -18.92
C ALA A 41 21.37 -13.73 -17.96
N CYS A 42 21.11 -13.95 -16.66
CA CYS A 42 22.16 -14.09 -15.64
C CYS A 42 23.11 -12.88 -15.49
N ASP A 43 22.69 -11.68 -15.90
CA ASP A 43 23.46 -10.42 -15.82
C ASP A 43 22.84 -9.42 -14.81
N ILE A 44 22.01 -9.93 -13.90
CA ILE A 44 21.37 -9.09 -12.90
C ILE A 44 22.37 -8.59 -11.86
N ARG A 45 22.41 -7.26 -11.69
CA ARG A 45 23.20 -6.60 -10.65
C ARG A 45 22.25 -6.08 -9.57
N TYR A 46 22.26 -6.74 -8.41
CA TYR A 46 21.36 -6.39 -7.31
C TYR A 46 21.61 -4.99 -6.74
N GLY A 47 22.83 -4.47 -6.84
CA GLY A 47 23.12 -3.09 -6.46
C GLY A 47 22.31 -2.09 -7.30
N ASP A 48 22.26 -2.30 -8.61
CA ASP A 48 21.51 -1.45 -9.53
C ASP A 48 20.01 -1.65 -9.35
N LEU A 49 19.56 -2.91 -9.22
CA LEU A 49 18.15 -3.23 -8.96
C LEU A 49 17.64 -2.55 -7.69
N LYS A 50 18.37 -2.68 -6.58
CA LYS A 50 17.95 -2.12 -5.29
C LYS A 50 17.95 -0.59 -5.31
N LYS A 51 18.88 0.04 -6.04
CA LYS A 51 18.89 1.50 -6.25
C LYS A 51 17.65 1.97 -7.01
N GLN A 52 17.38 1.37 -8.17
CA GLN A 52 16.18 1.71 -8.97
C GLN A 52 14.89 1.50 -8.15
N LEU A 53 14.78 0.35 -7.48
CA LEU A 53 13.62 0.04 -6.65
C LEU A 53 13.42 1.06 -5.52
N ALA A 54 14.50 1.48 -4.85
CA ALA A 54 14.43 2.50 -3.80
C ALA A 54 13.96 3.85 -4.34
N GLU A 55 14.48 4.27 -5.50
CA GLU A 55 14.06 5.52 -6.16
C GLU A 55 12.57 5.50 -6.51
N ASP A 56 12.08 4.38 -7.05
CA ASP A 56 10.66 4.23 -7.41
C ASP A 56 9.75 4.20 -6.18
N ILE A 57 10.15 3.50 -5.11
CA ILE A 57 9.43 3.52 -3.82
C ILE A 57 9.35 4.95 -3.28
N ILE A 58 10.46 5.68 -3.28
CA ILE A 58 10.49 7.08 -2.82
C ILE A 58 9.54 7.92 -3.67
N LYS A 59 9.58 7.79 -4.99
CA LYS A 59 8.72 8.53 -5.91
C LYS A 59 7.22 8.31 -5.63
N VAL A 60 6.82 7.06 -5.39
CA VAL A 60 5.42 6.71 -5.08
C VAL A 60 5.01 7.21 -3.69
N THR A 61 5.89 7.08 -2.70
CA THR A 61 5.55 7.37 -1.29
C THR A 61 5.71 8.83 -0.89
N SER A 62 6.52 9.61 -1.60
CA SER A 62 6.76 11.04 -1.33
C SER A 62 5.47 11.88 -1.28
N PRO A 63 4.56 11.85 -2.28
CA PRO A 63 3.34 12.64 -2.23
C PRO A 63 2.41 12.22 -1.08
N ILE A 64 2.41 10.93 -0.72
CA ILE A 64 1.63 10.42 0.43
C ILE A 64 2.20 10.99 1.72
N ARG A 65 3.53 10.96 1.89
CA ARG A 65 4.21 11.52 3.06
C ARG A 65 3.99 13.02 3.17
N GLU A 66 4.12 13.76 2.08
CA GLU A 66 3.86 15.21 2.05
C GLU A 66 2.42 15.51 2.49
N ARG A 67 1.45 14.77 1.96
CA ARG A 67 0.05 14.94 2.33
C ARG A 67 -0.23 14.62 3.81
N ILE A 68 0.43 13.60 4.36
CA ILE A 68 0.35 13.30 5.80
C ILE A 68 0.88 14.48 6.61
N LEU A 69 2.03 15.04 6.25
CA LEU A 69 2.64 16.17 6.95
C LEU A 69 1.82 17.46 6.82
N GLU A 70 1.14 17.67 5.68
CA GLU A 70 0.19 18.77 5.51
C GLU A 70 -1.01 18.63 6.44
N ILE A 71 -1.63 17.44 6.46
CA ILE A 71 -2.81 17.15 7.27
C ILE A 71 -2.49 17.18 8.77
N GLU A 72 -1.32 16.67 9.17
CA GLU A 72 -0.87 16.66 10.57
C GLU A 72 -0.77 18.08 11.14
N LYS A 73 -0.48 19.08 10.30
CA LYS A 73 -0.40 20.49 10.70
C LYS A 73 -1.75 21.21 10.66
N ASP A 74 -2.81 20.58 10.15
CA ASP A 74 -4.14 21.15 10.02
C ASP A 74 -5.11 20.57 11.08
N ASP A 75 -4.97 21.07 12.30
CA ASP A 75 -5.83 20.69 13.43
C ASP A 75 -7.33 20.91 13.15
N ALA A 76 -7.66 21.95 12.38
CA ALA A 76 -9.04 22.29 12.05
C ALA A 76 -9.64 21.22 11.13
N TYR A 77 -8.89 20.81 10.10
CA TYR A 77 -9.28 19.73 9.22
C TYR A 77 -9.40 18.40 9.96
N LEU A 78 -8.45 18.04 10.83
CA LEU A 78 -8.52 16.82 11.64
C LEU A 78 -9.77 16.78 12.53
N ARG A 79 -10.10 17.88 13.21
CA ARG A 79 -11.32 18.00 14.02
C ARG A 79 -12.58 17.91 13.17
N LYS A 80 -12.58 18.51 11.99
CA LYS A 80 -13.72 18.44 11.06
C LYS A 80 -13.98 17.00 10.61
N VAL A 81 -12.96 16.30 10.11
CA VAL A 81 -13.08 14.93 9.61
C VAL A 81 -13.50 13.96 10.71
N THR A 82 -12.92 14.08 11.91
CA THR A 82 -13.28 13.22 13.06
C THR A 82 -14.72 13.46 13.51
N ARG A 83 -15.20 14.71 13.55
CA ARG A 83 -16.59 15.03 13.86
C ARG A 83 -17.55 14.45 12.82
N GLU A 84 -17.28 14.66 11.53
CA GLU A 84 -18.11 14.13 10.44
C GLU A 84 -18.18 12.60 10.46
N GLY A 85 -17.05 11.93 10.74
CA GLY A 85 -17.00 10.48 10.92
C GLY A 85 -17.86 10.01 12.10
N ALA A 86 -17.78 10.72 13.24
CA ALA A 86 -18.58 10.41 14.42
C ALA A 86 -20.09 10.60 14.19
N GLU A 87 -20.49 11.65 13.47
CA GLU A 87 -21.88 11.91 13.10
C GLU A 87 -22.45 10.80 12.22
N LYS A 88 -21.73 10.40 11.15
CA LYS A 88 -22.13 9.30 10.26
C LYS A 88 -22.23 7.98 11.01
N ALA A 89 -21.25 7.68 11.86
CA ALA A 89 -21.27 6.47 12.69
C ALA A 89 -22.45 6.47 13.66
N ARG A 90 -22.74 7.60 14.30
CA ARG A 90 -23.88 7.75 15.22
C ARG A 90 -25.21 7.56 14.51
N GLU A 91 -25.38 8.12 13.32
CA GLU A 91 -26.62 7.94 12.53
C GLU A 91 -26.86 6.46 12.22
N SER A 92 -25.82 5.75 11.76
CA SER A 92 -25.89 4.31 11.48
C SER A 92 -26.21 3.50 12.74
N ALA A 93 -25.49 3.78 13.84
CA ALA A 93 -25.70 3.09 15.11
C ALA A 93 -27.11 3.31 15.67
N SER A 94 -27.64 4.52 15.59
CA SER A 94 -29.00 4.84 16.04
C SER A 94 -30.06 4.03 15.29
N LYS A 95 -29.91 3.86 13.97
CA LYS A 95 -30.82 3.01 13.16
C LYS A 95 -30.75 1.55 13.61
N THR A 96 -29.54 1.02 13.80
CA THR A 96 -29.32 -0.35 14.28
C THR A 96 -29.94 -0.57 15.66
N ILE A 97 -29.69 0.32 16.62
CA ILE A 97 -30.23 0.21 17.97
C ILE A 97 -31.76 0.34 17.97
N ALA A 98 -32.34 1.20 17.13
CA ALA A 98 -33.79 1.30 17.01
C ALA A 98 -34.42 -0.02 16.51
N ALA A 99 -33.85 -0.63 15.48
CA ALA A 99 -34.29 -1.94 14.98
C ALA A 99 -34.16 -3.04 16.03
N VAL A 100 -33.03 -3.10 16.74
CA VAL A 100 -32.82 -4.07 17.83
C VAL A 100 -33.84 -3.88 18.95
N ARG A 101 -34.12 -2.63 19.35
CA ARG A 101 -35.13 -2.33 20.39
C ARG A 101 -36.53 -2.78 20.01
N GLU A 102 -36.89 -2.64 18.73
CA GLU A 102 -38.17 -3.10 18.19
C GLU A 102 -38.28 -4.64 18.22
N ILE A 103 -37.23 -5.35 17.79
CA ILE A 103 -37.19 -6.82 17.80
C ILE A 103 -37.27 -7.38 19.23
N VAL A 104 -36.56 -6.76 20.18
CA VAL A 104 -36.53 -7.21 21.59
C VAL A 104 -37.83 -6.86 22.33
N GLY A 105 -38.67 -5.98 21.77
CA GLY A 105 -39.96 -5.64 22.37
C GLY A 105 -39.90 -4.53 23.43
N PHE A 106 -38.89 -3.66 23.40
CA PHE A 106 -38.89 -2.47 24.25
C PHE A 106 -40.02 -1.52 23.83
N LYS A 107 -40.92 -1.16 24.77
CA LYS A 107 -42.00 -0.18 24.52
C LYS A 107 -41.40 1.19 24.19
N LYS A 108 -41.89 1.81 23.10
CA LYS A 108 -41.66 3.23 22.82
C LYS A 108 -42.54 4.04 23.79
N PHE A 109 -41.93 4.82 24.67
CA PHE A 109 -42.62 5.77 25.55
C PHE A 109 -42.49 7.18 24.98
#